data_AF-A0A3Q2XMN1-F1
#
_entry.id   AF-A0A3Q2XMN1-F1
#
_cell.length_a   1.000
_cell.length_b   1.000
_cell.length_c   1.000
_cell.angle_alpha   90.00
_cell.angle_beta   90.00
_cell.angle_gamma   90.00
#
_symmetry.space_group_name_H-M   'P 1'
#
loop_
_entity.id
_entity.type
_entity.pdbx_description
1 polymer ?
#
loop_
_entity_poly.entity_id
_entity_poly.type
_entity_poly.pdbx_seq_one_letter_code
_entity_poly.pdbx_strand_id
1 'polypeptide(L)'
;MSVISSLVPARFLTIIAHLVIVITIFWTREYNVKACLPLEFTQEQYNSEDLKLVVALSVTLGLFAIELAGFFSGVSMFNGSQGLLSTGAHASGSVALVFFLFEQWDCAVYWWILAFCSALPALMEILLLIAVFGLSKKPL
;
A
#
# COMPACT_ATOMS: atom_id res chain seq x y z
N MET A 1 -25.13 -5.31 13.07
CA MET A 1 -24.73 -3.90 12.86
C MET A 1 -23.37 -3.54 13.50
N SER A 2 -22.95 -4.16 14.63
CA SER A 2 -21.69 -3.81 15.31
C SER A 2 -20.40 -4.07 14.51
N VAL A 3 -20.34 -5.14 13.71
CA VAL A 3 -19.14 -5.52 12.93
C VAL A 3 -18.87 -4.54 11.78
N ILE A 4 -19.93 -4.02 11.15
CA ILE A 4 -19.81 -3.05 10.06
C ILE A 4 -19.34 -1.70 10.60
N SER A 5 -19.80 -1.29 11.78
CA SER A 5 -19.36 -0.06 12.44
C SER A 5 -17.91 -0.12 12.94
N SER A 6 -17.38 -1.31 13.26
CA SER A 6 -15.95 -1.47 13.60
C SER A 6 -15.02 -1.50 12.38
N LEU A 7 -15.55 -1.69 11.18
CA LEU A 7 -14.74 -1.83 9.96
C LEU A 7 -14.13 -0.50 9.52
N VAL A 8 -14.86 0.61 9.72
CA VAL A 8 -14.40 1.96 9.39
C VAL A 8 -13.11 2.33 10.13
N PRO A 9 -13.06 2.26 11.48
CA PRO A 9 -11.82 2.56 12.21
C PRO A 9 -10.71 1.54 11.94
N ALA A 10 -11.04 0.25 11.77
CA ALA A 10 -10.05 -0.77 11.45
C ALA A 10 -9.34 -0.48 10.12
N ARG A 11 -10.11 -0.17 9.06
CA ARG A 11 -9.58 0.19 7.76
C ARG A 11 -8.62 1.37 7.85
N PHE A 12 -9.06 2.46 8.49
CA PHE A 12 -8.24 3.64 8.69
C PHE A 12 -6.90 3.30 9.36
N LEU A 13 -6.95 2.58 10.49
CA LEU A 13 -5.73 2.19 11.22
C LEU A 13 -4.79 1.35 10.37
N THR A 14 -5.31 0.39 9.59
CA THR A 14 -4.46 -0.45 8.73
C THR A 14 -3.83 0.32 7.58
N ILE A 15 -4.54 1.26 6.94
CA ILE A 15 -3.97 2.14 5.91
C ILE A 15 -2.84 2.97 6.51
N ILE A 16 -3.07 3.59 7.67
CA ILE A 16 -2.07 4.44 8.33
C ILE A 16 -0.85 3.62 8.79
N ALA A 17 -1.05 2.42 9.35
CA ALA A 17 0.04 1.55 9.73
C ALA A 17 0.92 1.17 8.54
N HIS A 18 0.31 0.75 7.42
CA HIS A 18 1.02 0.42 6.19
C HIS A 18 1.76 1.65 5.62
N LEU A 19 1.10 2.82 5.60
CA LEU A 19 1.70 4.09 5.18
C LEU A 19 2.96 4.43 5.98
N VAL A 20 2.90 4.37 7.31
CA VAL A 20 4.03 4.69 8.18
C VAL A 20 5.20 3.74 7.93
N ILE A 21 4.94 2.45 7.74
CA ILE A 21 6.00 1.47 7.45
C ILE A 21 6.63 1.75 6.08
N VAL A 22 5.83 2.02 5.04
CA VAL A 22 6.32 2.37 3.70
C VAL A 22 7.20 3.62 3.73
N ILE A 23 6.76 4.65 4.45
CA ILE A 23 7.56 5.87 4.65
C ILE A 23 8.87 5.57 5.37
N THR A 24 8.84 4.70 6.39
CA THR A 24 10.04 4.27 7.12
C THR A 24 11.02 3.54 6.20
N ILE A 25 10.53 2.62 5.37
CA ILE A 25 11.33 1.93 4.35
C ILE A 25 11.89 2.94 3.36
N PHE A 26 11.10 3.92 2.91
CA PHE A 26 11.57 4.95 1.98
C PHE A 26 12.84 5.66 2.48
N TRP A 27 12.88 5.99 3.78
CA TRP A 27 14.04 6.60 4.43
C TRP A 27 15.22 5.64 4.66
N THR A 28 14.96 4.34 4.81
CA THR A 28 15.97 3.34 5.21
C THR A 28 16.33 2.32 4.12
N ARG A 29 15.82 2.50 2.90
CA ARG A 29 15.88 1.54 1.79
C ARG A 29 17.27 1.09 1.37
N GLU A 30 18.33 1.83 1.70
CA GLU A 30 19.72 1.47 1.35
C GLU A 30 20.05 0.04 1.80
N TYR A 31 19.55 -0.38 2.97
CA TYR A 31 19.76 -1.75 3.47
C TYR A 31 19.10 -2.79 2.57
N ASN A 32 17.86 -2.53 2.14
CA ASN A 32 17.14 -3.41 1.23
C ASN A 32 17.80 -3.45 -0.13
N VAL A 33 18.18 -2.30 -0.71
CA VAL A 33 18.86 -2.24 -2.02
C VAL A 33 20.13 -3.09 -2.01
N LYS A 34 20.94 -3.00 -0.94
CA LYS A 34 22.17 -3.80 -0.80
C LYS A 34 21.88 -5.31 -0.69
N ALA A 35 20.76 -5.71 -0.10
CA ALA A 35 20.37 -7.12 -0.01
C ALA A 35 19.98 -7.72 -1.38
N CYS A 36 19.63 -6.88 -2.36
CA CYS A 36 19.28 -7.27 -3.73
C CYS A 36 20.50 -7.41 -4.65
N LEU A 37 21.69 -7.09 -4.15
CA LEU A 37 22.93 -7.01 -4.93
C LEU A 37 23.87 -8.17 -4.61
N PRO A 38 24.72 -8.58 -5.56
CA PRO A 38 25.82 -9.48 -5.30
C PRO A 38 26.84 -8.86 -4.32
N LEU A 39 27.71 -9.70 -3.73
CA LEU A 39 28.75 -9.27 -2.79
C LEU A 39 29.66 -8.18 -3.36
N GLU A 40 29.96 -8.27 -4.65
CA GLU A 40 30.67 -7.24 -5.41
C GLU A 40 29.71 -6.68 -6.45
N PHE A 41 29.41 -5.39 -6.37
CA PHE A 41 28.47 -4.71 -7.25
C PHE A 41 29.06 -3.42 -7.80
N THR A 42 28.62 -3.02 -8.99
CA THR A 42 28.96 -1.70 -9.55
C THR A 42 27.95 -0.64 -9.09
N GLN A 43 28.35 0.64 -9.19
CA GLN A 43 27.48 1.74 -8.83
C GLN A 43 26.22 1.80 -9.71
N GLU A 44 26.34 1.41 -10.97
CA GLU A 44 25.21 1.35 -11.92
C GLU A 44 24.16 0.31 -11.49
N GLN A 45 24.60 -0.86 -10.99
CA GLN A 45 23.69 -1.89 -10.48
C GLN A 45 22.95 -1.39 -9.23
N TYR A 46 23.67 -0.76 -8.30
CA TYR A 46 23.07 -0.15 -7.13
C TYR A 46 22.02 0.91 -7.50
N ASN A 47 22.38 1.83 -8.40
CA ASN A 47 21.48 2.91 -8.83
C ASN A 47 20.23 2.35 -9.53
N SER A 48 20.37 1.25 -10.27
CA SER A 48 19.24 0.61 -10.94
C SER A 48 18.25 0.01 -9.93
N GLU A 49 18.73 -0.74 -8.94
CA GLU A 49 17.86 -1.33 -7.91
C GLU A 49 17.26 -0.28 -6.97
N ASP A 50 18.04 0.75 -6.59
CA ASP A 50 17.52 1.88 -5.80
C ASP A 50 16.40 2.60 -6.55
N LEU A 51 16.58 2.87 -7.84
CA LEU A 51 15.56 3.52 -8.67
C LEU A 51 14.28 2.70 -8.73
N LYS A 52 14.38 1.38 -8.95
CA LYS A 52 13.20 0.48 -8.99
C LYS A 52 12.44 0.53 -7.67
N LEU A 53 13.14 0.45 -6.54
CA LEU A 53 12.51 0.45 -5.23
C LEU A 53 11.89 1.83 -4.90
N VAL A 54 12.57 2.93 -5.22
CA VAL A 54 12.04 4.30 -5.07
C VAL A 54 10.76 4.49 -5.89
N VAL A 55 10.73 4.01 -7.14
CA VAL A 55 9.53 4.08 -7.98
C VAL A 55 8.39 3.30 -7.34
N ALA A 56 8.64 2.06 -6.91
CA ALA A 56 7.60 1.22 -6.30
C ALA A 56 7.04 1.86 -5.01
N LEU A 57 7.90 2.36 -4.12
CA LEU A 57 7.50 3.05 -2.90
C LEU A 57 6.72 4.33 -3.19
N SER A 58 7.17 5.13 -4.18
CA SER A 58 6.49 6.38 -4.58
C SER A 58 5.09 6.13 -5.13
N VAL A 59 4.94 5.10 -5.98
CA VAL A 59 3.63 4.65 -6.46
C VAL A 59 2.74 4.23 -5.29
N THR A 60 3.29 3.47 -4.34
CA THR A 60 2.56 3.04 -3.13
C THR A 60 1.99 4.22 -2.36
N LEU A 61 2.78 5.28 -2.14
CA LEU A 61 2.34 6.51 -1.48
C LEU A 61 1.20 7.20 -2.24
N GLY A 62 1.28 7.25 -3.58
CA GLY A 62 0.20 7.78 -4.42
C GLY A 62 -1.10 6.98 -4.31
N LEU A 63 -1.01 5.65 -4.23
CA LEU A 63 -2.18 4.77 -4.05
C LEU A 63 -2.84 4.98 -2.68
N PHE A 64 -2.07 5.16 -1.60
CA PHE A 64 -2.62 5.52 -0.30
C PHE A 64 -3.35 6.86 -0.32
N ALA A 65 -2.84 7.85 -1.06
CA ALA A 65 -3.53 9.13 -1.21
C ALA A 65 -4.91 8.97 -1.86
N ILE A 66 -5.04 8.08 -2.86
CA ILE A 66 -6.32 7.77 -3.50
C ILE A 66 -7.28 7.11 -2.51
N GLU A 67 -6.83 6.09 -1.77
CA GLU A 67 -7.65 5.41 -0.76
C GLU A 67 -8.09 6.33 0.37
N LEU A 68 -7.19 7.17 0.88
CA LEU A 68 -7.52 8.14 1.91
C LEU A 68 -8.49 9.22 1.38
N ALA A 69 -8.34 9.67 0.13
CA ALA A 69 -9.26 10.62 -0.46
C ALA A 69 -10.68 10.03 -0.61
N GLY A 70 -10.79 8.80 -1.11
CA GLY A 70 -12.09 8.14 -1.23
C GLY A 70 -12.70 7.74 0.12
N PHE A 71 -11.88 7.37 1.10
CA PHE A 71 -12.31 7.17 2.48
C PHE A 71 -12.84 8.47 3.12
N PHE A 72 -12.08 9.56 3.09
CA PHE A 72 -12.45 10.83 3.73
C PHE A 72 -13.57 11.57 2.99
N SER A 73 -13.74 11.35 1.68
CA SER A 73 -14.90 11.87 0.94
C SER A 73 -16.23 11.19 1.33
N GLY A 74 -16.18 10.07 2.05
CA GLY A 74 -17.36 9.29 2.44
C GLY A 74 -17.87 8.34 1.36
N VAL A 75 -17.24 8.30 0.17
CA VAL A 75 -17.66 7.46 -0.96
C VAL A 75 -17.53 5.97 -0.64
N SER A 76 -16.39 5.56 -0.06
CA SER A 76 -16.12 4.15 0.25
C SER A 76 -16.15 3.84 1.75
N MET A 77 -16.35 4.85 2.60
CA MET A 77 -16.26 4.72 4.06
C MET A 77 -17.20 3.64 4.60
N PHE A 78 -18.43 3.56 4.08
CA PHE A 78 -19.44 2.61 4.53
C PHE A 78 -19.55 1.36 3.65
N ASN A 79 -18.69 1.25 2.62
CA ASN A 79 -18.69 0.11 1.74
C ASN A 79 -18.04 -1.11 2.40
N GLY A 80 -18.85 -2.09 2.81
CA GLY A 80 -18.37 -3.26 3.54
C GLY A 80 -17.33 -4.10 2.78
N SER A 81 -17.52 -4.30 1.47
CA SER A 81 -16.60 -5.10 0.65
C SER A 81 -15.24 -4.43 0.51
N GLN A 82 -15.23 -3.13 0.19
CA GLN A 82 -13.99 -2.35 0.11
C GLN A 82 -13.33 -2.23 1.48
N GLY A 83 -14.12 -2.06 2.55
CA GLY A 83 -13.61 -2.03 3.91
C GLY A 83 -12.89 -3.32 4.29
N LEU A 84 -13.46 -4.49 3.97
CA LEU A 84 -12.84 -5.79 4.26
C LEU A 84 -11.59 -6.03 3.41
N LEU A 85 -11.66 -5.76 2.11
CA LEU A 85 -10.55 -5.92 1.19
C LEU A 85 -9.36 -5.04 1.61
N SER A 86 -9.59 -3.74 1.77
CA SER A 86 -8.57 -2.75 2.16
C SER A 86 -7.97 -3.10 3.53
N THR A 87 -8.80 -3.42 4.53
CA THR A 87 -8.30 -3.81 5.86
C THR A 87 -7.42 -5.05 5.80
N GLY A 88 -7.87 -6.11 5.12
CA GLY A 88 -7.11 -7.36 5.00
C GLY A 88 -5.81 -7.19 4.21
N ALA A 89 -5.87 -6.47 3.09
CA ALA A 89 -4.71 -6.18 2.24
C ALA A 89 -3.66 -5.34 2.98
N HIS A 90 -4.06 -4.23 3.63
CA HIS A 90 -3.10 -3.41 4.35
C HIS A 90 -2.57 -4.08 5.60
N ALA A 91 -3.39 -4.82 6.36
CA ALA A 91 -2.88 -5.60 7.50
C ALA A 91 -1.83 -6.63 7.06
N SER A 92 -2.11 -7.36 5.97
CA SER A 92 -1.16 -8.33 5.42
C SER A 92 0.11 -7.66 4.91
N GLY A 93 -0.04 -6.52 4.22
CA GLY A 93 1.07 -5.69 3.77
C GLY A 93 1.93 -5.17 4.91
N SER A 94 1.32 -4.67 5.99
CA SER A 94 2.04 -4.25 7.20
C SER A 94 2.87 -5.39 7.80
N VAL A 95 2.30 -6.59 7.94
CA VAL A 95 3.03 -7.75 8.46
C VAL A 95 4.20 -8.11 7.53
N ALA A 96 3.96 -8.21 6.22
CA ALA A 96 5.02 -8.52 5.25
C ALA A 96 6.14 -7.46 5.23
N LEU A 97 5.78 -6.18 5.32
CA LEU A 97 6.76 -5.09 5.32
C LEU A 97 7.58 -5.00 6.61
N VAL A 98 7.06 -5.49 7.74
CA VAL A 98 7.87 -5.63 8.96
C VAL A 98 9.01 -6.62 8.72
N PHE A 99 8.75 -7.76 8.06
CA PHE A 99 9.83 -8.66 7.66
C PHE A 99 10.75 -8.04 6.61
N PHE A 100 10.19 -7.31 5.63
CA PHE A 100 11.00 -6.58 4.65
C PHE A 100 11.97 -5.59 5.32
N LEU A 101 11.53 -4.89 6.36
CA LEU A 101 12.32 -3.92 7.11
C LEU A 101 13.43 -4.59 7.95
N PHE A 102 13.08 -5.62 8.74
CA PHE A 102 14.02 -6.22 9.69
C PHE A 102 14.92 -7.31 9.10
N GLU A 103 14.38 -8.13 8.20
CA GLU A 103 15.09 -9.26 7.58
C GLU A 103 15.69 -8.91 6.21
N GLN A 104 15.64 -7.63 5.82
CA GLN A 104 16.27 -7.09 4.61
C GLN A 104 15.92 -7.91 3.36
N TRP A 105 14.62 -8.17 3.16
CA TRP A 105 14.17 -8.96 2.01
C TRP A 105 14.54 -8.30 0.68
N ASP A 106 14.71 -9.16 -0.34
CA ASP A 106 14.99 -8.75 -1.71
C ASP A 106 13.90 -7.84 -2.28
N CYS A 107 14.34 -6.91 -3.13
CA CYS A 107 13.57 -5.83 -3.73
C CYS A 107 12.41 -6.34 -4.58
N ALA A 108 12.55 -7.52 -5.20
CA ALA A 108 11.49 -8.16 -5.96
C ALA A 108 10.27 -8.48 -5.10
N VAL A 109 10.47 -8.77 -3.81
CA VAL A 109 9.37 -9.07 -2.87
C VAL A 109 8.48 -7.84 -2.66
N TYR A 110 9.07 -6.63 -2.66
CA TYR A 110 8.30 -5.39 -2.52
C TYR A 110 7.27 -5.22 -3.66
N TRP A 111 7.60 -5.61 -4.89
CA TRP A 111 6.67 -5.53 -6.02
C TRP A 111 5.42 -6.40 -5.84
N TRP A 112 5.58 -7.58 -5.23
CA TRP A 112 4.45 -8.44 -4.87
C TRP A 112 3.59 -7.82 -3.77
N ILE A 113 4.22 -7.23 -2.75
CA ILE A 113 3.50 -6.50 -1.69
C ILE A 113 2.73 -5.32 -2.30
N LEU A 114 3.36 -4.51 -3.14
CA LEU A 114 2.71 -3.42 -3.86
C LEU A 114 1.49 -3.91 -4.66
N ALA A 115 1.63 -4.96 -5.45
CA ALA A 115 0.54 -5.48 -6.27
C ALA A 115 -0.67 -5.91 -5.42
N PHE A 116 -0.45 -6.76 -4.42
CA PHE A 116 -1.55 -7.38 -3.66
C PHE A 116 -2.06 -6.51 -2.50
N CYS A 117 -1.19 -5.76 -1.85
CA CYS A 117 -1.49 -5.06 -0.60
C CYS A 117 -1.73 -3.56 -0.76
N SER A 118 -1.51 -3.01 -1.96
CA SER A 118 -1.69 -1.57 -2.24
C SER A 118 -2.41 -1.30 -3.56
N ALA A 119 -2.02 -1.96 -4.66
CA ALA A 119 -2.64 -1.73 -5.97
C ALA A 119 -4.06 -2.30 -6.07
N LEU A 120 -4.31 -3.50 -5.54
CA LEU A 120 -5.64 -4.09 -5.52
C LEU A 120 -6.67 -3.26 -4.73
N PRO A 121 -6.42 -2.86 -3.46
CA PRO A 121 -7.35 -1.99 -2.73
C PRO A 121 -7.58 -0.63 -3.41
N ALA A 122 -6.52 0.00 -3.91
CA ALA A 122 -6.62 1.29 -4.58
C ALA A 122 -7.37 1.20 -5.93
N LEU A 123 -7.21 0.12 -6.69
CA LEU A 123 -7.99 -0.11 -7.90
C LEU A 123 -9.49 -0.17 -7.60
N MET A 124 -9.87 -0.91 -6.56
CA MET A 124 -11.26 -0.97 -6.12
C MET A 124 -11.78 0.39 -5.67
N GLU A 125 -10.94 1.19 -5.00
CA GLU A 125 -11.27 2.57 -4.65
C GLU A 125 -11.55 3.43 -5.89
N ILE A 126 -10.68 3.37 -6.90
CA ILE A 126 -10.84 4.11 -8.16
C ILE A 126 -12.15 3.73 -8.84
N LEU A 127 -12.48 2.43 -8.89
CA LEU A 127 -13.74 1.97 -9.47
C LEU A 127 -14.96 2.51 -8.71
N LEU A 128 -14.91 2.59 -7.38
CA LEU A 128 -15.97 3.19 -6.57
C LEU A 128 -16.10 4.70 -6.81
N LEU A 129 -14.98 5.42 -6.89
CA LEU A 129 -14.96 6.85 -7.20
C LEU A 129 -15.57 7.13 -8.58
N ILE A 130 -15.21 6.34 -9.59
CA ILE A 130 -15.80 6.43 -10.94
C ILE A 130 -17.30 6.11 -10.90
N ALA A 131 -17.71 5.08 -10.15
CA ALA A 131 -19.11 4.71 -10.04
C ALA A 131 -19.96 5.82 -9.40
N VAL A 132 -19.46 6.47 -8.35
CA VAL A 132 -20.21 7.53 -7.65
C VAL A 132 -20.16 8.85 -8.41
N PHE A 133 -18.97 9.33 -8.80
CA PHE A 133 -18.83 10.64 -9.45
C PHE A 133 -19.10 10.61 -10.95
N GLY A 134 -18.66 9.56 -11.65
CA GLY A 134 -18.83 9.45 -13.10
C GLY A 134 -20.19 8.92 -13.52
N LEU A 135 -20.75 7.95 -12.78
CA LEU A 135 -22.03 7.31 -13.10
C LEU A 135 -23.19 7.74 -12.20
N SER A 136 -22.95 8.68 -11.26
CA SER A 136 -23.96 9.18 -10.31
C SER A 136 -24.66 8.06 -9.51
N LYS A 137 -23.97 6.93 -9.28
CA LYS A 137 -24.51 5.87 -8.41
C LYS A 137 -24.49 6.34 -6.97
N LYS A 138 -25.48 5.93 -6.19
CA LYS A 138 -25.49 6.21 -4.75
C LYS A 138 -24.26 5.54 -4.11
N PRO A 139 -23.56 6.22 -3.19
CA PRO A 139 -22.53 5.59 -2.39
C PRO A 139 -23.18 4.43 -1.60
N LEU A 140 -22.61 3.24 -1.73
CA LEU A 140 -23.05 2.00 -1.08
C LEU A 140 -22.28 1.79 0.21
#